data_AF-A0A2E3FPS1-F1
#
_entry.id   AF-A0A2E3FPS1-F1
#
_cell.length_a   1.000
_cell.length_b   1.000
_cell.length_c   1.000
_cell.angle_alpha   90.00
_cell.angle_beta   90.00
_cell.angle_gamma   90.00
#
_symmetry.space_group_name_H-M   'P 1'
#
loop_
_entity.id
_entity.type
_entity.pdbx_description
1 polymer ?
#
loop_
_entity_poly.entity_id
_entity_poly.type
_entity_poly.pdbx_seq_one_letter_code
_entity_poly.pdbx_strand_id
1 'polypeptide(L)'
;MRRVLSVWLLIAILSLAPVSVIEMDSLDSDDQFETSGRDDDYCEDNYEDQSSCNSDPQCEWDDDECEEADDDDDDDDDDEFDCEDAYEDDEAGCRNDSRCEVEYDDGEYECDDNDDYQGGNGNGNGGGGNGNSGQDSDNDGQTDDVDSDDDNDGVNDQQDDFPYDPNEQRDYDGDGVGDNADDDDDNDGYPDSQDAFPYDNGEWNNTDGDGIGDNADPDDDNDGVPDNDDDFPYDSSEQKDTDADGIGDNTDVDDDGDGVTDSEDAFPLDASEQYDHDGDGIGDNADDDDDDDGVPDDEDSNKDEVEIILDYDKDGIADENDTDDDNDGYDDIVDEFPKNPQEWNNTDGDSLGDNSDTDDDNDGVLDLYDAFPYNSLEWGDNDGDGIGDNSDDDDDNDGILDSDDAFPFNTNYTADYDGDGLPDSIDSDDDNDGVNDVDDAFPQNFTEWRDTDGDGVGNKLDIDDDGDGVIDILDTRPLEPGVNPIPVENNQQKSSKSNDKGTVSIDTNIILALIVISSIVTFAIVWRAKKSKSNDEASEEPQTMEVEV
;
A
#
# COMPACT_ATOMS: atom_id res chain seq x y z
N MET A 1 73.47 -8.62 -3.08
CA MET A 1 74.22 -8.20 -1.88
C MET A 1 73.25 -8.13 -0.71
N ARG A 2 73.67 -8.60 0.47
CA ARG A 2 72.87 -8.66 1.70
C ARG A 2 72.81 -7.28 2.41
N ARG A 3 71.78 -7.13 3.26
CA ARG A 3 71.63 -6.29 4.50
C ARG A 3 70.78 -5.02 4.31
N VAL A 4 69.54 -4.92 4.85
CA VAL A 4 69.03 -4.88 6.26
C VAL A 4 68.91 -3.44 6.78
N LEU A 5 67.81 -3.15 7.51
CA LEU A 5 67.40 -1.97 8.32
C LEU A 5 66.49 -0.97 7.57
N SER A 6 65.28 -0.56 8.01
CA SER A 6 64.53 -0.58 9.29
C SER A 6 63.03 -0.28 8.95
N VAL A 7 61.98 -0.98 9.39
CA VAL A 7 61.28 -1.04 10.71
C VAL A 7 60.77 0.31 11.25
N TRP A 8 59.48 0.30 11.63
CA TRP A 8 58.55 1.33 12.19
C TRP A 8 57.75 2.07 11.09
N LEU A 9 56.42 1.98 10.98
CA LEU A 9 55.35 1.98 12.00
C LEU A 9 54.08 1.30 11.42
N LEU A 10 53.47 0.39 12.19
CA LEU A 10 52.12 -0.16 11.99
C LEU A 10 51.36 0.10 13.30
N ILE A 11 50.03 0.25 13.21
CA ILE A 11 48.99 0.41 14.25
C ILE A 11 48.41 1.84 14.33
N ALA A 12 47.30 2.06 13.63
CA ALA A 12 46.00 2.41 14.24
C ALA A 12 44.93 2.56 13.14
N ILE A 13 44.15 1.51 12.91
CA ILE A 13 42.77 1.62 12.44
C ILE A 13 41.94 1.84 13.71
N LEU A 14 41.24 2.97 13.81
CA LEU A 14 39.89 3.04 14.38
C LEU A 14 39.31 4.46 14.22
N SER A 15 38.12 4.51 13.61
CA SER A 15 37.07 5.53 13.70
C SER A 15 37.43 6.99 13.47
N LEU A 16 36.79 7.62 12.48
CA LEU A 16 36.02 8.86 12.64
C LEU A 16 35.40 9.23 11.28
N ALA A 17 34.14 8.84 11.08
CA ALA A 17 33.22 9.55 10.20
C ALA A 17 32.35 10.45 11.09
N PRO A 18 32.12 11.74 10.76
CA PRO A 18 31.09 12.52 11.43
C PRO A 18 29.72 12.23 10.83
N VAL A 19 28.88 11.55 11.62
CA VAL A 19 27.42 11.48 11.43
C VAL A 19 26.82 12.82 11.84
N SER A 20 25.98 13.37 10.98
CA SER A 20 25.12 14.53 11.20
C SER A 20 24.12 14.26 12.33
N VAL A 21 24.11 15.13 13.33
CA VAL A 21 23.11 15.15 14.40
C VAL A 21 21.95 16.04 13.93
N ILE A 22 20.78 15.44 13.73
CA ILE A 22 19.49 16.13 13.76
C ILE A 22 18.96 15.91 15.18
N GLU A 23 18.60 17.00 15.86
CA GLU A 23 17.93 16.99 17.16
C GLU A 23 16.54 16.33 17.01
N MET A 24 16.33 15.20 17.69
CA MET A 24 15.01 14.73 18.07
C MET A 24 14.74 15.28 19.47
N ASP A 25 13.92 16.33 19.54
CA ASP A 25 13.31 16.76 20.78
C ASP A 25 12.31 15.68 21.24
N SER A 26 12.44 15.33 22.51
CA SER A 26 11.54 14.48 23.26
C SER A 26 10.14 15.10 23.34
N LEU A 27 9.11 14.37 22.93
CA LEU A 27 7.74 14.67 23.30
C LEU A 27 7.17 13.53 24.15
N ASP A 28 6.75 13.95 25.34
CA ASP A 28 6.03 13.20 26.35
C ASP A 28 4.78 12.54 25.75
N SER A 29 4.58 11.27 26.12
CA SER A 29 3.31 10.58 26.01
C SER A 29 2.41 11.04 27.16
N ASP A 30 1.48 11.95 26.87
CA ASP A 30 0.25 12.14 27.62
C ASP A 30 -0.86 12.45 26.60
N ASP A 31 -1.76 11.47 26.49
CA ASP A 31 -3.21 11.55 26.28
C ASP A 31 -3.85 12.73 25.53
N GLN A 32 -4.79 12.31 24.67
CA GLN A 32 -5.90 13.03 24.05
C GLN A 32 -5.61 13.72 22.71
N PHE A 33 -5.76 12.94 21.63
CA PHE A 33 -6.22 13.47 20.36
C PHE A 33 -7.75 13.66 20.45
N GLU A 34 -8.20 14.90 20.58
CA GLU A 34 -9.56 15.27 20.20
C GLU A 34 -9.65 15.13 18.67
N THR A 35 -10.31 14.09 18.18
CA THR A 35 -10.90 14.10 16.84
C THR A 35 -12.14 14.98 16.91
N SER A 36 -12.29 15.89 15.96
CA SER A 36 -13.49 16.72 15.84
C SER A 36 -14.61 15.90 15.19
N GLY A 37 -15.06 14.84 15.88
CA GLY A 37 -16.32 14.17 15.57
C GLY A 37 -17.48 15.15 15.67
N ARG A 38 -18.53 14.94 14.87
CA ARG A 38 -19.78 15.67 15.07
C ARG A 38 -20.45 15.10 16.32
N ASP A 39 -20.99 15.98 17.15
CA ASP A 39 -21.74 15.61 18.35
C ASP A 39 -22.89 14.68 17.97
N ASP A 40 -23.22 13.71 18.82
CA ASP A 40 -24.14 12.59 18.51
C ASP A 40 -25.53 13.13 18.13
N ASP A 41 -25.96 14.22 18.77
CA ASP A 41 -27.17 15.00 18.46
C ASP A 41 -27.27 15.43 16.97
N TYR A 42 -26.14 15.65 16.29
CA TYR A 42 -26.14 16.06 14.88
C TYR A 42 -26.47 14.90 13.94
N CYS A 43 -26.05 13.68 14.27
CA CYS A 43 -26.23 12.52 13.42
C CYS A 43 -27.68 12.00 13.52
N GLU A 44 -28.28 12.04 14.70
CA GLU A 44 -29.70 11.69 14.93
C GLU A 44 -30.67 12.67 14.23
N ASP A 45 -30.37 13.97 14.24
CA ASP A 45 -31.23 14.99 13.60
C ASP A 45 -31.26 14.93 12.06
N ASN A 46 -30.32 14.22 11.41
CA ASN A 46 -30.16 14.25 9.95
C ASN A 46 -30.34 12.89 9.25
N TYR A 47 -30.33 11.77 9.99
CA TYR A 47 -30.45 10.44 9.42
C TYR A 47 -31.47 9.60 10.23
N GLU A 48 -32.51 9.09 9.56
CA GLU A 48 -33.60 8.32 10.19
C GLU A 48 -33.31 6.80 10.25
N ASP A 49 -32.24 6.31 9.61
CA ASP A 49 -31.89 4.89 9.57
C ASP A 49 -30.38 4.62 9.67
N GLN A 50 -30.04 3.46 10.22
CA GLN A 50 -28.66 3.04 10.53
C GLN A 50 -27.80 2.87 9.26
N SER A 51 -28.41 2.52 8.12
CA SER A 51 -27.71 2.35 6.84
C SER A 51 -27.21 3.69 6.29
N SER A 52 -28.03 4.74 6.42
CA SER A 52 -27.71 6.10 6.01
C SER A 52 -26.68 6.75 6.93
N CYS A 53 -26.68 6.41 8.22
CA CYS A 53 -25.70 6.88 9.21
C CYS A 53 -24.30 6.24 9.00
N ASN A 54 -24.24 4.92 8.81
CA ASN A 54 -22.98 4.17 8.59
C ASN A 54 -22.26 4.55 7.28
N SER A 55 -22.91 5.34 6.43
CA SER A 55 -22.34 5.87 5.20
C SER A 55 -21.56 7.20 5.41
N ASP A 56 -21.66 7.85 6.58
CA ASP A 56 -20.92 9.07 6.93
C ASP A 56 -19.78 8.77 7.94
N PRO A 57 -18.50 8.79 7.52
CA PRO A 57 -17.36 8.36 8.35
C PRO A 57 -16.98 9.33 9.49
N GLN A 58 -17.84 10.30 9.80
CA GLN A 58 -17.68 11.28 10.89
C GLN A 58 -18.71 11.12 12.02
N CYS A 59 -19.63 10.15 11.91
CA CYS A 59 -20.54 9.75 12.99
C CYS A 59 -19.99 8.49 13.67
N GLU A 60 -19.89 8.50 15.00
CA GLU A 60 -19.61 7.30 15.82
C GLU A 60 -20.93 6.95 16.53
N TRP A 61 -21.39 5.70 16.45
CA TRP A 61 -22.59 5.24 17.15
C TRP A 61 -22.15 4.43 18.38
N ASP A 62 -22.59 4.85 19.57
CA ASP A 62 -22.49 4.05 20.79
C ASP A 62 -23.76 3.18 20.87
N ASP A 63 -23.61 1.87 20.64
CA ASP A 63 -24.69 0.86 20.55
C ASP A 63 -25.47 0.60 21.87
N ASP A 64 -25.44 1.51 22.85
CA ASP A 64 -25.93 1.26 24.20
C ASP A 64 -27.15 2.09 24.66
N GLU A 65 -27.79 2.90 23.80
CA GLU A 65 -29.03 3.60 24.18
C GLU A 65 -30.17 3.39 23.17
N CYS A 66 -30.65 2.14 23.09
CA CYS A 66 -32.02 1.84 22.67
C CYS A 66 -32.91 1.68 23.91
N GLU A 67 -33.10 2.75 24.66
CA GLU A 67 -34.34 2.95 25.42
C GLU A 67 -34.77 4.42 25.30
N GLU A 68 -36.02 4.59 24.89
CA GLU A 68 -36.86 5.80 24.99
C GLU A 68 -36.78 6.87 23.88
N ALA A 69 -37.66 6.75 22.87
CA ALA A 69 -38.39 7.81 22.12
C ALA A 69 -38.86 7.20 20.79
N ASP A 70 -40.13 7.21 20.35
CA ASP A 70 -41.22 8.15 20.53
C ASP A 70 -42.55 7.43 20.31
N ASP A 71 -43.57 7.77 21.10
CA ASP A 71 -44.94 8.03 20.61
C ASP A 71 -45.68 8.82 21.70
N ASP A 72 -45.27 10.07 21.89
CA ASP A 72 -46.12 11.13 22.45
C ASP A 72 -46.88 11.75 21.26
N ASP A 73 -48.14 11.37 21.05
CA ASP A 73 -49.22 12.31 20.72
C ASP A 73 -50.60 11.60 20.73
N ASP A 74 -51.54 12.28 21.39
CA ASP A 74 -53.00 12.16 21.25
C ASP A 74 -53.68 10.89 21.81
N ASP A 75 -54.09 10.91 23.08
CA ASP A 75 -55.38 11.48 23.48
C ASP A 75 -55.69 11.15 24.96
N ASP A 76 -56.08 12.18 25.72
CA ASP A 76 -56.83 12.02 26.96
C ASP A 76 -58.06 11.15 26.68
N ASP A 77 -58.17 9.96 27.29
CA ASP A 77 -59.45 9.36 27.70
C ASP A 77 -59.19 8.27 28.76
N ASP A 78 -59.31 8.67 30.04
CA ASP A 78 -59.71 7.77 31.13
C ASP A 78 -61.13 7.27 30.82
N ASP A 79 -61.27 6.27 29.96
CA ASP A 79 -62.53 5.54 29.79
C ASP A 79 -62.53 4.34 30.74
N GLU A 80 -62.85 4.64 32.01
CA GLU A 80 -63.62 3.71 32.83
C GLU A 80 -64.82 3.27 31.98
N PHE A 81 -64.82 2.00 31.54
CA PHE A 81 -65.85 1.46 30.66
C PHE A 81 -67.23 1.56 31.33
N ASP A 82 -67.96 2.63 31.03
CA ASP A 82 -69.29 2.89 31.57
C ASP A 82 -70.32 2.19 30.66
N CYS A 83 -70.88 1.08 31.12
CA CYS A 83 -71.81 0.25 30.33
C CYS A 83 -73.09 1.02 29.94
N GLU A 84 -73.37 2.20 30.52
CA GLU A 84 -74.55 3.01 30.21
C GLU A 84 -74.51 3.64 28.80
N ASP A 85 -73.35 4.05 28.25
CA ASP A 85 -73.30 4.76 26.96
C ASP A 85 -73.19 3.82 25.73
N ALA A 86 -72.68 2.59 25.91
CA ALA A 86 -72.42 1.65 24.81
C ALA A 86 -73.69 0.92 24.31
N TYR A 87 -74.69 0.75 25.18
CA TYR A 87 -75.89 -0.07 24.91
C TYR A 87 -77.19 0.61 25.34
N GLU A 88 -77.30 1.94 25.19
CA GLU A 88 -78.46 2.75 25.64
C GLU A 88 -79.86 2.25 25.18
N ASP A 89 -79.98 1.24 24.31
CA ASP A 89 -81.24 0.61 23.93
C ASP A 89 -81.15 -0.92 23.59
N ASP A 90 -80.09 -1.65 24.00
CA ASP A 90 -79.91 -3.10 23.66
C ASP A 90 -79.50 -4.00 24.85
N GLU A 91 -80.49 -4.62 25.49
CA GLU A 91 -80.34 -5.51 26.66
C GLU A 91 -79.55 -6.80 26.36
N ALA A 92 -79.48 -7.23 25.10
CA ALA A 92 -78.76 -8.46 24.73
C ALA A 92 -77.25 -8.24 24.59
N GLY A 93 -76.82 -7.02 24.25
CA GLY A 93 -75.40 -6.65 24.19
C GLY A 93 -74.77 -6.62 25.58
N CYS A 94 -75.46 -6.04 26.55
CA CYS A 94 -74.97 -5.89 27.91
C CYS A 94 -74.82 -7.24 28.66
N ARG A 95 -75.67 -8.24 28.42
CA ARG A 95 -75.58 -9.57 29.08
C ARG A 95 -74.50 -10.50 28.56
N ASN A 96 -73.92 -10.20 27.40
CA ASN A 96 -72.95 -11.06 26.73
C ASN A 96 -71.53 -10.47 26.71
N ASP A 97 -71.32 -9.30 27.33
CA ASP A 97 -69.97 -8.76 27.58
C ASP A 97 -69.56 -9.12 29.01
N SER A 98 -68.52 -9.92 29.15
CA SER A 98 -68.01 -10.44 30.43
C SER A 98 -67.39 -9.38 31.34
N ARG A 99 -67.30 -8.11 30.88
CA ARG A 99 -66.71 -6.99 31.63
C ARG A 99 -67.72 -6.15 32.42
N CYS A 100 -69.04 -6.36 32.25
CA CYS A 100 -70.06 -5.66 33.04
C CYS A 100 -70.55 -6.58 34.19
N GLU A 101 -70.35 -6.19 35.45
CA GLU A 101 -70.92 -6.90 36.61
C GLU A 101 -72.33 -6.39 36.97
N VAL A 102 -73.22 -7.32 37.34
CA VAL A 102 -74.63 -7.05 37.64
C VAL A 102 -74.80 -6.75 39.13
N GLU A 103 -74.82 -5.47 39.51
CA GLU A 103 -75.26 -5.01 40.84
C GLU A 103 -76.68 -4.41 40.74
N TYR A 104 -77.59 -4.91 41.58
CA TYR A 104 -78.98 -4.44 41.68
C TYR A 104 -79.12 -3.18 42.56
N ASP A 105 -79.46 -2.05 41.96
CA ASP A 105 -80.42 -1.01 42.44
C ASP A 105 -80.42 0.08 41.33
N ASP A 106 -81.50 0.55 40.69
CA ASP A 106 -82.87 0.75 41.15
C ASP A 106 -83.86 0.95 39.96
N GLY A 107 -84.47 -0.14 39.48
CA GLY A 107 -85.89 -0.10 39.09
C GLY A 107 -86.27 -0.22 37.59
N GLU A 108 -86.90 -1.38 37.32
CA GLU A 108 -87.72 -1.78 36.15
C GLU A 108 -86.91 -2.29 34.94
N TYR A 109 -86.86 -3.59 34.59
CA TYR A 109 -87.95 -4.58 34.45
C TYR A 109 -87.52 -6.05 34.76
N GLU A 110 -88.48 -6.86 35.23
CA GLU A 110 -88.36 -8.30 35.59
C GLU A 110 -88.64 -9.27 34.43
N CYS A 111 -88.12 -10.50 34.49
CA CYS A 111 -88.77 -11.72 33.95
C CYS A 111 -88.41 -13.00 34.74
N ASP A 112 -89.45 -13.75 35.12
CA ASP A 112 -89.60 -14.96 35.97
C ASP A 112 -88.96 -16.30 35.51
N ASP A 113 -88.88 -17.21 36.50
CA ASP A 113 -88.75 -18.68 36.44
C ASP A 113 -89.67 -19.40 35.43
N ASN A 114 -89.25 -20.57 34.95
CA ASN A 114 -90.17 -21.60 34.46
C ASN A 114 -89.71 -23.04 34.71
N ASP A 115 -90.51 -23.74 35.53
CA ASP A 115 -90.67 -25.18 35.68
C ASP A 115 -90.80 -25.96 34.35
N ASP A 116 -90.26 -27.19 34.25
CA ASP A 116 -91.01 -28.43 33.90
C ASP A 116 -90.10 -29.70 33.89
N TYR A 117 -90.23 -30.62 34.85
CA TYR A 117 -90.04 -32.05 34.56
C TYR A 117 -91.01 -32.94 35.36
N GLN A 118 -91.95 -33.55 34.62
CA GLN A 118 -92.93 -34.53 35.08
C GLN A 118 -92.52 -35.97 34.74
N GLY A 119 -92.56 -36.87 35.73
CA GLY A 119 -92.83 -38.31 35.55
C GLY A 119 -91.90 -39.22 36.38
N GLY A 120 -92.34 -40.15 37.23
CA GLY A 120 -93.65 -40.76 37.34
C GLY A 120 -93.85 -41.71 38.53
N ASN A 121 -95.01 -42.36 38.50
CA ASN A 121 -95.82 -42.92 39.57
C ASN A 121 -95.34 -44.27 40.19
N GLY A 122 -95.46 -44.41 41.51
CA GLY A 122 -95.35 -45.70 42.23
C GLY A 122 -96.20 -45.74 43.51
N ASN A 123 -97.34 -46.43 43.46
CA ASN A 123 -98.38 -46.46 44.49
C ASN A 123 -98.13 -47.57 45.55
N GLY A 124 -98.15 -47.24 46.85
CA GLY A 124 -98.03 -48.22 47.94
C GLY A 124 -98.59 -47.73 49.28
N ASN A 125 -99.82 -48.16 49.61
CA ASN A 125 -100.55 -47.85 50.84
C ASN A 125 -100.12 -48.74 52.03
N GLY A 126 -99.85 -48.19 53.21
CA GLY A 126 -99.64 -49.02 54.42
C GLY A 126 -99.20 -48.34 55.72
N GLY A 127 -100.06 -47.52 56.33
CA GLY A 127 -100.31 -47.50 57.79
C GLY A 127 -99.19 -47.24 58.81
N GLY A 128 -99.23 -46.05 59.42
CA GLY A 128 -99.42 -45.92 60.88
C GLY A 128 -98.21 -45.95 61.82
N GLY A 129 -97.56 -44.79 61.97
CA GLY A 129 -97.12 -44.24 63.26
C GLY A 129 -95.71 -44.58 63.73
N ASN A 130 -94.82 -43.58 63.81
CA ASN A 130 -94.35 -42.92 65.05
C ASN A 130 -93.07 -42.09 64.76
N GLY A 131 -93.12 -40.76 64.94
CA GLY A 131 -91.95 -39.88 65.06
C GLY A 131 -91.07 -39.70 63.81
N ASN A 132 -91.31 -38.63 63.06
CA ASN A 132 -90.41 -38.12 62.03
C ASN A 132 -89.15 -37.58 62.72
N SER A 133 -88.05 -38.32 62.69
CA SER A 133 -86.72 -37.72 62.59
C SER A 133 -86.35 -37.88 61.12
N GLY A 134 -86.17 -36.78 60.39
CA GLY A 134 -85.53 -36.83 59.07
C GLY A 134 -84.14 -37.47 59.20
N GLN A 135 -83.52 -37.78 58.07
CA GLN A 135 -82.07 -37.98 58.07
C GLN A 135 -81.41 -36.66 58.49
N ASP A 136 -80.25 -36.76 59.11
CA ASP A 136 -79.46 -35.68 59.73
C ASP A 136 -78.01 -36.15 59.55
N SER A 137 -77.46 -35.87 58.37
CA SER A 137 -76.25 -36.51 57.83
C SER A 137 -74.97 -36.02 58.56
N ASP A 138 -74.86 -34.73 58.82
CA ASP A 138 -73.81 -34.09 59.61
C ASP A 138 -73.96 -34.18 61.14
N ASN A 139 -75.17 -34.48 61.64
CA ASN A 139 -75.53 -34.49 63.05
C ASN A 139 -75.45 -33.10 63.74
N ASP A 140 -75.70 -32.01 63.01
CA ASP A 140 -75.73 -30.65 63.54
C ASP A 140 -77.04 -30.31 64.29
N GLY A 141 -78.06 -31.15 64.08
CA GLY A 141 -79.37 -31.08 64.71
C GLY A 141 -80.47 -30.43 63.86
N GLN A 142 -80.20 -30.10 62.60
CA GLN A 142 -81.17 -29.92 61.53
C GLN A 142 -81.43 -31.27 60.85
N THR A 143 -82.32 -31.32 59.88
CA THR A 143 -82.57 -32.56 59.12
C THR A 143 -82.36 -32.26 57.66
N ASP A 144 -81.92 -33.24 56.87
CA ASP A 144 -81.50 -33.06 55.48
C ASP A 144 -82.56 -32.37 54.58
N ASP A 145 -83.84 -32.40 54.98
CA ASP A 145 -84.92 -31.72 54.25
C ASP A 145 -85.02 -30.20 54.51
N VAL A 146 -84.27 -29.68 55.47
CA VAL A 146 -84.26 -28.28 55.89
C VAL A 146 -82.87 -27.72 56.18
N ASP A 147 -81.83 -28.57 56.19
CA ASP A 147 -80.46 -28.09 56.13
C ASP A 147 -80.14 -27.58 54.73
N SER A 148 -79.12 -26.74 54.63
CA SER A 148 -78.63 -26.21 53.36
C SER A 148 -77.24 -26.72 52.99
N ASP A 149 -76.61 -27.44 53.92
CA ASP A 149 -75.27 -28.01 53.86
C ASP A 149 -75.32 -29.29 54.73
N ASP A 150 -75.77 -30.38 54.12
CA ASP A 150 -76.19 -31.64 54.75
C ASP A 150 -75.02 -32.42 55.36
N ASP A 151 -73.77 -32.09 55.02
CA ASP A 151 -72.55 -32.69 55.59
C ASP A 151 -71.61 -31.70 56.31
N ASN A 152 -71.94 -30.41 56.27
CA ASN A 152 -71.29 -29.31 56.99
C ASN A 152 -69.82 -29.08 56.59
N ASP A 153 -69.50 -29.34 55.32
CA ASP A 153 -68.17 -29.13 54.77
C ASP A 153 -67.94 -27.69 54.25
N GLY A 154 -69.00 -26.90 54.19
CA GLY A 154 -68.99 -25.49 53.84
C GLY A 154 -69.49 -25.18 52.42
N VAL A 155 -69.88 -26.18 51.61
CA VAL A 155 -70.57 -26.00 50.34
C VAL A 155 -72.07 -26.30 50.53
N ASN A 156 -72.94 -25.48 49.93
CA ASN A 156 -74.37 -25.76 50.04
C ASN A 156 -74.76 -26.95 49.14
N ASP A 157 -75.72 -27.77 49.55
CA ASP A 157 -76.17 -28.98 48.82
C ASP A 157 -76.55 -28.76 47.34
N GLN A 158 -76.90 -27.52 46.97
CA GLN A 158 -77.27 -27.17 45.59
C GLN A 158 -76.05 -26.95 44.67
N GLN A 159 -74.88 -26.79 45.27
CA GLN A 159 -73.60 -26.50 44.60
C GLN A 159 -72.55 -27.59 44.90
N ASP A 160 -72.95 -28.62 45.64
CA ASP A 160 -72.14 -29.75 46.06
C ASP A 160 -72.56 -30.98 45.25
N ASP A 161 -71.61 -31.57 44.52
CA ASP A 161 -71.85 -32.81 43.76
C ASP A 161 -71.98 -34.04 44.68
N PHE A 162 -71.47 -33.94 45.92
CA PHE A 162 -71.58 -34.96 46.97
C PHE A 162 -72.14 -34.41 48.30
N PRO A 163 -73.43 -33.99 48.35
CA PRO A 163 -74.04 -33.32 49.53
C PRO A 163 -74.08 -34.11 50.85
N TYR A 164 -73.54 -35.33 50.88
CA TYR A 164 -73.55 -36.21 52.05
C TYR A 164 -72.16 -36.77 52.38
N ASP A 165 -71.10 -36.37 51.66
CA ASP A 165 -69.72 -36.76 51.92
C ASP A 165 -68.83 -35.54 52.15
N PRO A 166 -68.52 -35.20 53.40
CA PRO A 166 -67.82 -33.95 53.73
C PRO A 166 -66.33 -33.93 53.35
N ASN A 167 -65.89 -34.89 52.54
CA ASN A 167 -64.54 -34.95 51.98
C ASN A 167 -64.54 -34.75 50.45
N GLU A 168 -65.70 -34.64 49.81
CA GLU A 168 -65.84 -34.49 48.36
C GLU A 168 -66.86 -33.40 48.07
N GLN A 169 -66.55 -32.51 47.13
CA GLN A 169 -67.41 -31.35 46.82
C GLN A 169 -67.72 -31.21 45.33
N ARG A 170 -66.84 -31.74 44.48
CA ARG A 170 -66.85 -31.59 43.03
C ARG A 170 -66.60 -32.95 42.38
N ASP A 171 -67.25 -33.17 41.24
CA ASP A 171 -67.14 -34.33 40.36
C ASP A 171 -66.90 -33.80 38.93
N TYR A 172 -65.68 -33.37 38.62
CA TYR A 172 -65.42 -32.58 37.41
C TYR A 172 -65.81 -33.31 36.11
N ASP A 173 -65.54 -34.60 36.03
CA ASP A 173 -65.88 -35.44 34.88
C ASP A 173 -67.27 -36.13 34.95
N GLY A 174 -67.91 -36.12 36.12
CA GLY A 174 -69.21 -36.72 36.36
C GLY A 174 -69.21 -38.25 36.39
N ASP A 175 -68.08 -38.89 36.72
CA ASP A 175 -67.95 -40.34 36.79
C ASP A 175 -68.52 -40.95 38.09
N GLY A 176 -68.73 -40.09 39.10
CA GLY A 176 -69.29 -40.43 40.41
C GLY A 176 -68.25 -40.71 41.49
N VAL A 177 -66.97 -40.45 41.23
CA VAL A 177 -65.88 -40.31 42.20
C VAL A 177 -65.60 -38.82 42.35
N GLY A 178 -65.41 -38.32 43.58
CA GLY A 178 -65.14 -36.89 43.78
C GLY A 178 -63.67 -36.56 43.57
N ASP A 179 -63.39 -35.33 43.15
CA ASP A 179 -62.05 -34.85 42.77
C ASP A 179 -60.96 -35.17 43.84
N ASN A 180 -61.29 -35.20 45.14
CA ASN A 180 -60.26 -35.46 46.16
C ASN A 180 -59.86 -36.95 46.26
N ALA A 181 -60.68 -37.84 45.69
CA ALA A 181 -60.48 -39.28 45.66
C ALA A 181 -60.30 -39.84 44.25
N ASP A 182 -60.57 -39.05 43.22
CA ASP A 182 -60.17 -39.37 41.86
C ASP A 182 -58.64 -39.22 41.71
N ASP A 183 -58.07 -40.00 40.80
CA ASP A 183 -56.67 -39.88 40.41
C ASP A 183 -56.54 -39.23 39.00
N ASP A 184 -57.66 -38.92 38.33
CA ASP A 184 -57.81 -38.43 36.96
C ASP A 184 -59.13 -37.61 36.84
N ASP A 185 -59.12 -36.38 37.37
CA ASP A 185 -60.27 -35.51 37.63
C ASP A 185 -61.10 -35.16 36.35
N ASP A 186 -60.50 -35.23 35.16
CA ASP A 186 -61.18 -34.94 33.89
C ASP A 186 -61.33 -36.16 32.94
N ASN A 187 -60.79 -37.31 33.35
CA ASN A 187 -60.90 -38.60 32.69
C ASN A 187 -60.26 -38.66 31.28
N ASP A 188 -59.20 -37.88 31.04
CA ASP A 188 -58.46 -37.86 29.77
C ASP A 188 -57.44 -39.00 29.63
N GLY A 189 -57.15 -39.67 30.76
CA GLY A 189 -56.24 -40.81 30.87
C GLY A 189 -54.84 -40.48 31.38
N TYR A 190 -54.55 -39.22 31.70
CA TYR A 190 -53.36 -38.76 32.41
C TYR A 190 -53.72 -38.47 33.87
N PRO A 191 -53.08 -39.16 34.84
CA PRO A 191 -53.42 -38.91 36.24
C PRO A 191 -53.03 -37.50 36.67
N ASP A 192 -53.82 -36.83 37.53
CA ASP A 192 -53.63 -35.42 37.96
C ASP A 192 -52.20 -35.11 38.42
N SER A 193 -51.53 -36.12 38.99
CA SER A 193 -50.14 -36.01 39.44
C SER A 193 -49.09 -35.82 38.33
N GLN A 194 -49.47 -36.05 37.07
CA GLN A 194 -48.66 -35.99 35.86
C GLN A 194 -49.29 -35.08 34.80
N ASP A 195 -50.45 -34.54 35.09
CA ASP A 195 -51.22 -33.68 34.20
C ASP A 195 -50.99 -32.22 34.59
N ALA A 196 -50.58 -31.41 33.62
CA ALA A 196 -50.42 -29.97 33.80
C ALA A 196 -51.76 -29.23 33.92
N PHE A 197 -52.85 -29.82 33.39
CA PHE A 197 -54.21 -29.29 33.37
C PHE A 197 -55.25 -30.33 33.86
N PRO A 198 -55.27 -30.70 35.16
CA PRO A 198 -56.15 -31.76 35.71
C PRO A 198 -57.67 -31.54 35.59
N TYR A 199 -58.09 -30.41 35.00
CA TYR A 199 -59.48 -30.05 34.81
C TYR A 199 -59.73 -29.66 33.34
N ASP A 200 -58.93 -30.13 32.39
CA ASP A 200 -59.16 -29.92 30.97
C ASP A 200 -58.78 -31.17 30.19
N ASN A 201 -59.77 -32.02 29.93
CA ASN A 201 -59.54 -33.29 29.23
C ASN A 201 -59.04 -33.13 27.77
N GLY A 202 -58.85 -31.90 27.30
CA GLY A 202 -58.16 -31.58 26.04
C GLY A 202 -56.64 -31.40 26.17
N GLU A 203 -56.09 -31.22 27.37
CA GLU A 203 -54.70 -30.77 27.61
C GLU A 203 -54.06 -31.54 28.76
N TRP A 204 -52.82 -32.00 28.58
CA TRP A 204 -52.12 -32.76 29.62
C TRP A 204 -50.64 -32.37 29.82
N ASN A 205 -50.02 -31.79 28.80
CA ASN A 205 -48.64 -31.30 28.83
C ASN A 205 -48.60 -29.78 28.68
N ASN A 206 -47.53 -29.18 29.21
CA ASN A 206 -47.21 -27.76 29.10
C ASN A 206 -45.68 -27.67 29.07
N THR A 207 -45.10 -27.78 27.88
CA THR A 207 -43.66 -28.00 27.68
C THR A 207 -42.83 -26.80 28.11
N ASP A 208 -43.31 -25.59 27.83
CA ASP A 208 -42.64 -24.32 28.12
C ASP A 208 -43.07 -23.65 29.45
N GLY A 209 -44.22 -24.05 29.99
CA GLY A 209 -44.79 -23.55 31.24
C GLY A 209 -45.54 -22.23 31.14
N ASP A 210 -46.01 -21.79 29.96
CA ASP A 210 -46.66 -20.48 29.81
C ASP A 210 -48.14 -20.44 30.26
N GLY A 211 -48.75 -21.63 30.36
CA GLY A 211 -50.13 -21.82 30.82
C GLY A 211 -51.13 -22.16 29.73
N ILE A 212 -50.69 -22.29 28.48
CA ILE A 212 -51.38 -22.94 27.36
C ILE A 212 -50.87 -24.39 27.33
N GLY A 213 -51.75 -25.33 26.96
CA GLY A 213 -51.37 -26.75 26.85
C GLY A 213 -50.90 -27.09 25.44
N ASP A 214 -49.99 -28.06 25.33
CA ASP A 214 -49.32 -28.41 24.07
C ASP A 214 -50.31 -28.80 22.94
N ASN A 215 -51.57 -29.18 23.22
CA ASN A 215 -52.51 -29.47 22.13
C ASN A 215 -53.17 -28.22 21.54
N ALA A 216 -53.15 -27.10 22.27
CA ALA A 216 -53.70 -25.81 21.87
C ALA A 216 -52.62 -24.74 21.58
N ASP A 217 -51.40 -24.95 22.07
CA ASP A 217 -50.26 -24.10 21.77
C ASP A 217 -49.82 -24.28 20.30
N PRO A 218 -49.55 -23.19 19.56
CA PRO A 218 -48.91 -23.29 18.24
C PRO A 218 -47.36 -23.36 18.28
N ASP A 219 -46.74 -23.18 19.45
CA ASP A 219 -45.27 -23.15 19.67
C ASP A 219 -44.97 -23.77 21.06
N ASP A 220 -45.01 -25.10 21.11
CA ASP A 220 -45.03 -25.94 22.33
C ASP A 220 -43.83 -25.69 23.27
N ASP A 221 -42.67 -25.26 22.75
CA ASP A 221 -41.48 -24.95 23.55
C ASP A 221 -41.11 -23.45 23.60
N ASN A 222 -41.90 -22.62 22.92
CA ASN A 222 -41.86 -21.16 22.91
C ASN A 222 -40.50 -20.59 22.48
N ASP A 223 -39.86 -21.22 21.50
CA ASP A 223 -38.57 -20.80 20.96
C ASP A 223 -38.68 -19.80 19.78
N GLY A 224 -39.91 -19.57 19.31
CA GLY A 224 -40.25 -18.63 18.25
C GLY A 224 -40.48 -19.27 16.88
N VAL A 225 -40.35 -20.60 16.75
CA VAL A 225 -40.70 -21.35 15.55
C VAL A 225 -41.96 -22.19 15.82
N PRO A 226 -43.07 -21.95 15.08
CA PRO A 226 -44.29 -22.74 15.29
C PRO A 226 -44.07 -24.24 15.00
N ASP A 227 -44.75 -25.12 15.75
CA ASP A 227 -44.54 -26.59 15.70
C ASP A 227 -44.63 -27.20 14.30
N ASN A 228 -45.39 -26.57 13.40
CA ASN A 228 -45.57 -27.06 12.04
C ASN A 228 -44.37 -26.81 11.13
N ASP A 229 -43.48 -25.90 11.52
CA ASP A 229 -42.25 -25.51 10.84
C ASP A 229 -41.01 -25.88 11.67
N ASP A 230 -41.20 -26.38 12.88
CA ASP A 230 -40.17 -26.89 13.79
C ASP A 230 -39.98 -28.40 13.66
N ASP A 231 -38.73 -28.84 13.49
CA ASP A 231 -38.37 -30.26 13.45
C ASP A 231 -38.26 -30.89 14.86
N PHE A 232 -38.12 -30.06 15.90
CA PHE A 232 -38.08 -30.39 17.33
C PHE A 232 -39.04 -29.55 18.20
N PRO A 233 -40.39 -29.67 18.05
CA PRO A 233 -41.37 -28.84 18.75
C PRO A 233 -41.38 -28.88 20.28
N TYR A 234 -40.51 -29.67 20.92
CA TYR A 234 -40.49 -29.83 22.37
C TYR A 234 -39.10 -29.56 22.97
N ASP A 235 -38.19 -29.00 22.18
CA ASP A 235 -36.82 -28.71 22.55
C ASP A 235 -36.42 -27.33 22.02
N SER A 236 -36.66 -26.30 22.82
CA SER A 236 -36.37 -24.89 22.49
C SER A 236 -34.89 -24.55 22.24
N SER A 237 -34.01 -25.56 22.19
CA SER A 237 -32.63 -25.42 21.76
C SER A 237 -32.36 -25.93 20.35
N GLU A 238 -33.34 -26.50 19.65
CA GLU A 238 -33.21 -27.07 18.32
C GLU A 238 -34.44 -26.76 17.47
N GLN A 239 -34.27 -26.38 16.20
CA GLN A 239 -35.39 -25.98 15.32
C GLN A 239 -35.41 -26.71 13.98
N LYS A 240 -34.25 -27.24 13.55
CA LYS A 240 -33.98 -27.75 12.20
C LYS A 240 -33.20 -29.06 12.32
N ASP A 241 -33.56 -30.02 11.46
CA ASP A 241 -32.90 -31.31 11.26
C ASP A 241 -32.66 -31.48 9.76
N THR A 242 -31.59 -30.87 9.26
CA THR A 242 -31.37 -30.69 7.81
C THR A 242 -31.23 -32.02 7.07
N ASP A 243 -30.56 -33.01 7.66
CA ASP A 243 -30.39 -34.36 7.09
C ASP A 243 -31.44 -35.39 7.55
N ALA A 244 -32.30 -35.03 8.50
CA ALA A 244 -33.34 -35.85 9.09
C ALA A 244 -32.81 -37.10 9.85
N ASP A 245 -31.65 -37.01 10.50
CA ASP A 245 -31.07 -38.09 11.31
C ASP A 245 -31.61 -38.15 12.76
N GLY A 246 -32.27 -37.06 13.19
CA GLY A 246 -32.87 -36.90 14.51
C GLY A 246 -31.98 -36.19 15.54
N ILE A 247 -30.86 -35.60 15.13
CA ILE A 247 -30.06 -34.63 15.88
C ILE A 247 -30.31 -33.27 15.24
N GLY A 248 -30.56 -32.23 16.04
CA GLY A 248 -30.81 -30.90 15.49
C GLY A 248 -29.53 -30.19 15.11
N ASP A 249 -29.61 -29.31 14.10
CA ASP A 249 -28.48 -28.59 13.50
C ASP A 249 -27.64 -27.80 14.55
N ASN A 250 -28.21 -27.39 15.71
CA ASN A 250 -27.40 -26.69 16.72
C ASN A 250 -26.46 -27.65 17.49
N THR A 251 -26.77 -28.94 17.51
CA THR A 251 -26.00 -30.00 18.17
C THR A 251 -25.27 -30.91 17.20
N ASP A 252 -25.76 -31.04 15.97
CA ASP A 252 -25.08 -31.80 14.93
C ASP A 252 -23.75 -31.15 14.54
N VAL A 253 -22.89 -31.92 13.90
CA VAL A 253 -21.56 -31.51 13.45
C VAL A 253 -21.37 -31.74 11.95
N ASP A 254 -22.44 -32.13 11.26
CA ASP A 254 -22.54 -32.57 9.86
C ASP A 254 -24.02 -32.41 9.47
N ASP A 255 -24.53 -31.17 9.51
CA ASP A 255 -25.96 -30.82 9.45
C ASP A 255 -26.68 -31.38 8.21
N ASP A 256 -25.97 -31.54 7.08
CA ASP A 256 -26.52 -32.10 5.84
C ASP A 256 -26.22 -33.59 5.60
N GLY A 257 -25.43 -34.21 6.49
CA GLY A 257 -25.15 -35.63 6.52
C GLY A 257 -24.33 -36.14 5.33
N ASP A 258 -23.56 -35.27 4.67
CA ASP A 258 -22.76 -35.63 3.50
C ASP A 258 -21.40 -36.30 3.87
N GLY A 259 -21.00 -36.16 5.14
CA GLY A 259 -19.81 -36.76 5.72
C GLY A 259 -18.63 -35.80 5.87
N VAL A 260 -18.79 -34.52 5.56
CA VAL A 260 -17.88 -33.42 5.91
C VAL A 260 -18.48 -32.64 7.07
N THR A 261 -17.68 -32.30 8.08
CA THR A 261 -18.24 -31.57 9.23
C THR A 261 -18.49 -30.11 8.88
N ASP A 262 -19.49 -29.44 9.47
CA ASP A 262 -19.83 -28.04 9.18
C ASP A 262 -18.63 -27.08 9.30
N SER A 263 -17.68 -27.40 10.18
CA SER A 263 -16.46 -26.59 10.37
C SER A 263 -15.42 -26.72 9.24
N GLU A 264 -15.56 -27.74 8.41
CA GLU A 264 -14.71 -28.07 7.25
C GLU A 264 -15.50 -27.97 5.93
N ASP A 265 -16.81 -27.73 5.98
CA ASP A 265 -17.71 -27.61 4.84
C ASP A 265 -17.97 -26.14 4.49
N ALA A 266 -17.84 -25.78 3.21
CA ALA A 266 -18.19 -24.45 2.72
C ALA A 266 -19.72 -24.22 2.65
N PHE A 267 -20.50 -25.30 2.50
CA PHE A 267 -21.96 -25.30 2.41
C PHE A 267 -22.60 -26.31 3.38
N PRO A 268 -22.55 -26.07 4.71
CA PRO A 268 -22.97 -27.05 5.73
C PRO A 268 -24.41 -27.56 5.66
N LEU A 269 -25.28 -26.94 4.86
CA LEU A 269 -26.70 -27.28 4.72
C LEU A 269 -27.04 -27.83 3.32
N ASP A 270 -26.04 -28.09 2.46
CA ASP A 270 -26.22 -28.61 1.12
C ASP A 270 -25.28 -29.78 0.84
N ALA A 271 -25.81 -30.99 1.07
CA ALA A 271 -25.08 -32.25 0.90
C ALA A 271 -24.57 -32.55 -0.53
N SER A 272 -24.75 -31.63 -1.47
CA SER A 272 -24.20 -31.70 -2.82
C SER A 272 -22.99 -30.81 -3.06
N GLU A 273 -22.62 -29.94 -2.13
CA GLU A 273 -21.51 -29.00 -2.23
C GLU A 273 -20.67 -28.99 -0.95
N GLN A 274 -19.34 -29.09 -1.08
CA GLN A 274 -18.42 -29.19 0.07
C GLN A 274 -17.33 -28.10 0.07
N TYR A 275 -17.07 -27.54 -1.10
CA TYR A 275 -15.91 -26.70 -1.39
C TYR A 275 -16.35 -25.48 -2.21
N ASP A 276 -15.66 -24.36 -1.96
CA ASP A 276 -15.82 -23.04 -2.58
C ASP A 276 -14.40 -22.47 -2.71
N HIS A 277 -13.66 -22.90 -3.74
CA HIS A 277 -12.22 -22.63 -3.81
C HIS A 277 -11.88 -21.15 -4.02
N ASP A 278 -12.71 -20.41 -4.75
CA ASP A 278 -12.55 -18.97 -4.99
C ASP A 278 -13.26 -18.08 -3.94
N GLY A 279 -14.22 -18.64 -3.20
CA GLY A 279 -14.98 -17.94 -2.17
C GLY A 279 -16.09 -17.04 -2.72
N ASP A 280 -16.62 -17.32 -3.92
CA ASP A 280 -17.66 -16.52 -4.55
C ASP A 280 -19.09 -16.87 -4.04
N GLY A 281 -19.21 -17.99 -3.31
CA GLY A 281 -20.45 -18.50 -2.73
C GLY A 281 -21.24 -19.46 -3.62
N ILE A 282 -20.67 -19.92 -4.72
CA ILE A 282 -21.13 -21.04 -5.55
C ILE A 282 -20.22 -22.24 -5.24
N GLY A 283 -20.82 -23.40 -4.97
CA GLY A 283 -20.00 -24.59 -4.69
C GLY A 283 -19.38 -25.16 -5.95
N ASP A 284 -18.16 -25.72 -5.83
CA ASP A 284 -17.37 -26.25 -6.95
C ASP A 284 -18.15 -27.25 -7.85
N ASN A 285 -19.13 -28.02 -7.32
CA ASN A 285 -19.87 -28.94 -8.20
C ASN A 285 -20.88 -28.21 -9.10
N ALA A 286 -21.21 -26.95 -8.79
CA ALA A 286 -22.08 -26.06 -9.53
C ALA A 286 -21.33 -24.93 -10.26
N ASP A 287 -20.08 -24.66 -9.89
CA ASP A 287 -19.21 -23.69 -10.58
C ASP A 287 -18.66 -24.26 -11.90
N ASP A 288 -18.45 -23.36 -12.87
CA ASP A 288 -17.78 -23.65 -14.15
C ASP A 288 -16.30 -23.18 -14.15
N ASP A 289 -15.81 -22.52 -13.10
CA ASP A 289 -14.45 -21.98 -12.93
C ASP A 289 -14.05 -21.93 -11.42
N ASP A 290 -13.72 -23.08 -10.83
CA ASP A 290 -13.60 -23.28 -9.37
C ASP A 290 -12.60 -22.33 -8.66
N ASP A 291 -11.59 -21.79 -9.36
CA ASP A 291 -10.60 -20.86 -8.80
C ASP A 291 -10.68 -19.43 -9.34
N ASP A 292 -11.65 -19.15 -10.22
CA ASP A 292 -11.91 -17.83 -10.81
C ASP A 292 -10.66 -17.21 -11.49
N ASP A 293 -9.74 -18.05 -12.00
CA ASP A 293 -8.54 -17.60 -12.72
C ASP A 293 -8.83 -17.18 -14.17
N GLY A 294 -10.06 -17.41 -14.63
CA GLY A 294 -10.57 -17.07 -15.94
C GLY A 294 -10.40 -18.17 -16.98
N VAL A 295 -9.94 -19.36 -16.58
CA VAL A 295 -9.88 -20.56 -17.40
C VAL A 295 -10.93 -21.55 -16.92
N PRO A 296 -12.00 -21.80 -17.70
CA PRO A 296 -13.05 -22.74 -17.29
C PRO A 296 -12.51 -24.12 -16.93
N ASP A 297 -13.18 -24.74 -15.97
CA ASP A 297 -12.87 -26.03 -15.37
C ASP A 297 -12.58 -27.18 -16.34
N ASP A 298 -13.20 -27.18 -17.52
CA ASP A 298 -13.01 -28.23 -18.53
C ASP A 298 -11.77 -28.02 -19.42
N GLU A 299 -11.20 -26.83 -19.35
CA GLU A 299 -9.97 -26.40 -20.02
C GLU A 299 -8.79 -26.19 -19.06
N ASP A 300 -9.06 -26.10 -17.75
CA ASP A 300 -8.04 -25.91 -16.73
C ASP A 300 -7.41 -27.21 -16.19
N SER A 301 -6.12 -27.14 -15.91
CA SER A 301 -5.30 -28.25 -15.43
C SER A 301 -5.22 -28.35 -13.90
N ASN A 302 -5.60 -27.29 -13.18
CA ASN A 302 -5.55 -27.17 -11.74
C ASN A 302 -6.68 -26.31 -11.15
N LYS A 303 -7.91 -26.80 -11.27
CA LYS A 303 -9.16 -26.10 -10.93
C LYS A 303 -9.22 -25.51 -9.52
N ASP A 304 -8.41 -26.08 -8.61
CA ASP A 304 -8.45 -25.76 -7.19
C ASP A 304 -7.45 -24.62 -6.82
N GLU A 305 -6.56 -24.19 -7.73
CA GLU A 305 -5.55 -23.17 -7.42
C GLU A 305 -5.30 -22.21 -8.59
N VAL A 306 -5.63 -20.93 -8.36
CA VAL A 306 -5.39 -19.81 -9.29
C VAL A 306 -4.04 -19.92 -10.00
N GLU A 307 -4.04 -20.36 -11.27
CA GLU A 307 -2.85 -20.35 -12.09
C GLU A 307 -2.68 -18.93 -12.64
N ILE A 308 -1.87 -18.11 -11.95
CA ILE A 308 -1.56 -16.76 -12.44
C ILE A 308 -0.77 -16.87 -13.75
N ILE A 309 -1.50 -16.87 -14.87
CA ILE A 309 -0.95 -16.65 -16.20
C ILE A 309 -0.59 -15.18 -16.25
N LEU A 310 0.71 -14.88 -16.11
CA LEU A 310 1.20 -13.51 -16.29
C LEU A 310 0.94 -13.11 -17.74
N ASP A 311 0.25 -11.99 -17.91
CA ASP A 311 -0.08 -11.31 -19.17
C ASP A 311 0.03 -9.81 -18.85
N TYR A 312 1.26 -9.29 -18.95
CA TYR A 312 1.63 -8.01 -18.36
C TYR A 312 0.96 -6.82 -19.09
N ASP A 313 0.84 -6.92 -20.41
CA ASP A 313 0.17 -5.91 -21.24
C ASP A 313 -1.34 -6.13 -21.42
N LYS A 314 -1.86 -7.30 -21.04
CA LYS A 314 -3.28 -7.69 -21.11
C LYS A 314 -3.78 -7.81 -22.54
N ASP A 315 -2.92 -8.25 -23.45
CA ASP A 315 -3.30 -8.47 -24.85
C ASP A 315 -3.99 -9.85 -25.08
N GLY A 316 -3.98 -10.70 -24.05
CA GLY A 316 -4.56 -12.04 -24.04
C GLY A 316 -3.59 -13.14 -24.46
N ILE A 317 -2.30 -12.84 -24.55
CA ILE A 317 -1.21 -13.80 -24.73
C ILE A 317 -0.41 -13.82 -23.41
N ALA A 318 -0.20 -15.02 -22.87
CA ALA A 318 0.62 -15.18 -21.68
C ALA A 318 2.08 -14.75 -21.95
N ASP A 319 2.75 -14.08 -21.01
CA ASP A 319 4.16 -13.63 -21.08
C ASP A 319 5.10 -14.75 -21.57
N GLU A 320 4.88 -16.00 -21.14
CA GLU A 320 5.71 -17.13 -21.57
C GLU A 320 5.61 -17.48 -23.07
N ASN A 321 4.54 -17.03 -23.72
CA ASN A 321 4.21 -17.22 -25.12
C ASN A 321 4.14 -15.89 -25.90
N ASP A 322 4.26 -14.77 -25.20
CA ASP A 322 4.45 -13.45 -25.79
C ASP A 322 5.92 -13.28 -26.22
N THR A 323 6.13 -12.37 -27.15
CA THR A 323 7.46 -11.92 -27.56
C THR A 323 7.74 -10.48 -27.16
N ASP A 324 6.74 -9.76 -26.65
CA ASP A 324 6.77 -8.33 -26.29
C ASP A 324 5.80 -8.13 -25.10
N ASP A 325 6.23 -8.55 -23.90
CA ASP A 325 5.43 -8.65 -22.65
C ASP A 325 4.75 -7.34 -22.23
N ASP A 326 5.25 -6.17 -22.67
CA ASP A 326 4.67 -4.87 -22.34
C ASP A 326 4.12 -4.07 -23.54
N ASN A 327 4.23 -4.64 -24.74
CA ASN A 327 3.72 -4.12 -26.01
C ASN A 327 4.28 -2.71 -26.36
N ASP A 328 5.50 -2.40 -25.94
CA ASP A 328 6.17 -1.14 -26.27
C ASP A 328 6.82 -1.12 -27.67
N GLY A 329 6.91 -2.31 -28.29
CA GLY A 329 7.40 -2.53 -29.64
C GLY A 329 8.83 -3.07 -29.71
N TYR A 330 9.46 -3.41 -28.59
CA TYR A 330 10.75 -4.09 -28.52
C TYR A 330 10.58 -5.52 -27.99
N ASP A 331 10.95 -6.53 -28.79
CA ASP A 331 10.85 -7.92 -28.34
C ASP A 331 11.65 -8.16 -27.03
N ASP A 332 11.16 -8.96 -26.09
CA ASP A 332 11.75 -9.21 -24.76
C ASP A 332 13.23 -9.65 -24.80
N ILE A 333 13.65 -10.25 -25.92
CA ILE A 333 15.02 -10.73 -26.11
C ILE A 333 16.04 -9.60 -26.33
N VAL A 334 15.58 -8.43 -26.77
CA VAL A 334 16.40 -7.23 -26.97
C VAL A 334 16.04 -6.10 -26.01
N ASP A 335 14.92 -6.21 -25.31
CA ASP A 335 14.48 -5.28 -24.28
C ASP A 335 15.19 -5.56 -22.95
N GLU A 336 15.85 -4.54 -22.37
CA GLU A 336 16.49 -4.66 -21.05
C GLU A 336 15.47 -4.57 -19.90
N PHE A 337 14.29 -4.02 -20.15
CA PHE A 337 13.14 -3.94 -19.26
C PHE A 337 11.84 -4.46 -19.90
N PRO A 338 11.72 -5.78 -20.19
CA PRO A 338 10.57 -6.37 -20.93
C PRO A 338 9.17 -6.19 -20.30
N LYS A 339 9.08 -5.57 -19.12
CA LYS A 339 7.83 -5.37 -18.37
C LYS A 339 7.64 -3.90 -18.03
N ASN A 340 8.28 -2.99 -18.73
CA ASN A 340 8.13 -1.58 -18.50
C ASN A 340 7.97 -0.87 -19.85
N PRO A 341 6.73 -0.55 -20.27
CA PRO A 341 6.49 -0.02 -21.61
C PRO A 341 6.93 1.44 -21.80
N GLN A 342 7.77 1.93 -20.90
CA GLN A 342 8.41 3.23 -20.93
C GLN A 342 9.93 3.11 -21.00
N GLU A 343 10.53 1.92 -20.93
CA GLU A 343 11.98 1.72 -20.88
C GLU A 343 12.34 0.47 -21.66
N TRP A 344 13.33 0.55 -22.55
CA TRP A 344 13.77 -0.61 -23.36
C TRP A 344 15.29 -0.78 -23.39
N ASN A 345 16.05 0.23 -22.93
CA ASN A 345 17.51 0.25 -22.97
C ASN A 345 18.08 0.83 -21.67
N ASN A 346 19.28 0.37 -21.30
CA ASN A 346 20.04 0.82 -20.14
C ASN A 346 21.53 0.89 -20.51
N THR A 347 21.97 2.07 -20.94
CA THR A 347 23.26 2.24 -21.60
C THR A 347 24.45 2.05 -20.64
N ASP A 348 24.31 2.48 -19.40
CA ASP A 348 25.36 2.35 -18.37
C ASP A 348 25.17 1.13 -17.43
N GLY A 349 24.02 0.46 -17.52
CA GLY A 349 23.67 -0.70 -16.71
C GLY A 349 23.32 -0.36 -15.26
N ASP A 350 22.85 0.85 -14.97
CA ASP A 350 22.43 1.28 -13.65
C ASP A 350 20.98 0.82 -13.32
N SER A 351 20.30 1.43 -12.34
CA SER A 351 18.93 1.02 -11.96
C SER A 351 17.82 1.77 -12.70
N LEU A 352 18.16 2.73 -13.55
CA LEU A 352 17.28 3.53 -14.38
C LEU A 352 17.44 3.06 -15.83
N GLY A 353 16.37 3.14 -16.61
CA GLY A 353 16.46 3.01 -18.06
C GLY A 353 16.67 4.38 -18.70
N ASP A 354 17.21 4.39 -19.91
CA ASP A 354 17.62 5.61 -20.62
C ASP A 354 16.49 6.66 -20.75
N ASN A 355 15.21 6.28 -20.74
CA ASN A 355 14.15 7.30 -20.87
C ASN A 355 13.86 8.04 -19.55
N SER A 356 14.23 7.44 -18.42
CA SER A 356 14.08 8.01 -17.07
C SER A 356 15.39 8.51 -16.49
N ASP A 357 16.52 8.03 -16.99
CA ASP A 357 17.83 8.56 -16.65
C ASP A 357 18.02 9.97 -17.26
N THR A 358 18.94 10.72 -16.67
CA THR A 358 19.31 12.07 -17.10
C THR A 358 20.79 12.17 -17.45
N ASP A 359 21.51 11.05 -17.38
CA ASP A 359 22.95 10.86 -17.62
C ASP A 359 23.15 9.41 -18.10
N ASP A 360 22.62 9.08 -19.30
CA ASP A 360 22.40 7.71 -19.81
C ASP A 360 23.70 6.86 -19.87
N ASP A 361 24.87 7.47 -19.97
CA ASP A 361 26.17 6.80 -20.00
C ASP A 361 27.02 6.98 -18.73
N ASN A 362 26.47 7.70 -17.74
CA ASN A 362 27.02 7.96 -16.41
C ASN A 362 28.44 8.57 -16.44
N ASP A 363 28.74 9.42 -17.43
CA ASP A 363 30.03 10.11 -17.52
C ASP A 363 30.11 11.40 -16.67
N GLY A 364 28.95 11.85 -16.18
CA GLY A 364 28.78 13.00 -15.31
C GLY A 364 28.30 14.27 -16.02
N VAL A 365 28.02 14.20 -17.32
CA VAL A 365 27.39 15.26 -18.11
C VAL A 365 25.95 14.85 -18.43
N LEU A 366 24.98 15.61 -17.92
CA LEU A 366 23.57 15.29 -18.15
C LEU A 366 23.23 15.33 -19.65
N ASP A 367 22.35 14.45 -20.15
CA ASP A 367 22.01 14.31 -21.58
C ASP A 367 21.60 15.62 -22.25
N LEU A 368 20.99 16.54 -21.48
CA LEU A 368 20.59 17.87 -21.97
C LEU A 368 21.79 18.72 -22.43
N TYR A 369 22.96 18.45 -21.88
CA TYR A 369 24.22 19.14 -22.16
C TYR A 369 25.26 18.24 -22.82
N ASP A 370 24.92 16.98 -23.08
CA ASP A 370 25.79 16.00 -23.70
C ASP A 370 25.52 15.89 -25.21
N ALA A 371 26.56 16.02 -26.02
CA ALA A 371 26.46 15.83 -27.48
C ALA A 371 26.37 14.34 -27.88
N PHE A 372 26.85 13.43 -27.04
CA PHE A 372 26.85 11.99 -27.20
C PHE A 372 26.35 11.25 -25.94
N PRO A 373 25.06 11.39 -25.57
CA PRO A 373 24.50 10.84 -24.31
C PRO A 373 24.68 9.33 -24.06
N TYR A 374 25.09 8.56 -25.07
CA TYR A 374 25.23 7.11 -24.99
C TYR A 374 26.70 6.63 -25.08
N ASN A 375 27.65 7.53 -24.89
CA ASN A 375 29.07 7.25 -25.04
C ASN A 375 29.89 7.97 -23.98
N SER A 376 30.16 7.25 -22.89
CA SER A 376 30.80 7.77 -21.68
C SER A 376 32.25 8.28 -21.84
N LEU A 377 32.75 8.39 -23.07
CA LEU A 377 34.08 8.87 -23.43
C LEU A 377 34.02 10.17 -24.22
N GLU A 378 32.84 10.64 -24.63
CA GLU A 378 32.65 11.82 -25.47
C GLU A 378 31.44 12.61 -24.95
N TRP A 379 31.60 13.90 -24.65
CA TRP A 379 30.50 14.74 -24.15
C TRP A 379 30.33 16.05 -24.95
N GLY A 380 31.37 16.46 -25.68
CA GLY A 380 31.45 17.72 -26.44
C GLY A 380 31.62 17.48 -27.94
N ASP A 381 31.01 18.34 -28.74
CA ASP A 381 31.15 18.42 -30.22
C ASP A 381 31.20 19.90 -30.60
N ASN A 382 32.39 20.50 -30.49
CA ASN A 382 32.56 21.94 -30.55
C ASN A 382 32.30 22.52 -31.95
N ASP A 383 32.57 21.76 -33.02
CA ASP A 383 32.33 22.17 -34.41
C ASP A 383 31.01 21.62 -35.01
N GLY A 384 30.40 20.62 -34.36
CA GLY A 384 29.14 20.02 -34.77
C GLY A 384 29.25 19.00 -35.89
N ASP A 385 30.41 18.36 -36.08
CA ASP A 385 30.63 17.38 -37.15
C ASP A 385 30.22 15.94 -36.81
N GLY A 386 29.91 15.69 -35.53
CA GLY A 386 29.48 14.40 -34.99
C GLY A 386 30.61 13.47 -34.57
N ILE A 387 31.85 13.95 -34.49
CA ILE A 387 32.97 13.34 -33.77
C ILE A 387 33.12 14.11 -32.45
N GLY A 388 33.30 13.40 -31.34
CA GLY A 388 33.45 14.06 -30.05
C GLY A 388 34.85 14.65 -29.86
N ASP A 389 34.94 15.74 -29.11
CA ASP A 389 36.17 16.52 -28.88
C ASP A 389 37.33 15.67 -28.31
N ASN A 390 37.09 14.51 -27.66
CA ASN A 390 38.20 13.66 -27.20
C ASN A 390 38.75 12.74 -28.30
N SER A 391 37.99 12.54 -29.38
CA SER A 391 38.34 11.73 -30.55
C SER A 391 38.63 12.56 -31.80
N ASP A 392 38.21 13.81 -31.85
CA ASP A 392 38.58 14.75 -32.89
C ASP A 392 40.03 15.25 -32.70
N ASP A 393 40.70 15.56 -33.80
CA ASP A 393 42.06 16.13 -33.81
C ASP A 393 42.05 17.62 -34.23
N ASP A 394 40.88 18.21 -34.52
CA ASP A 394 40.65 19.59 -34.98
C ASP A 394 39.26 20.09 -34.47
N ASP A 395 39.14 20.26 -33.15
CA ASP A 395 37.89 20.47 -32.39
C ASP A 395 37.06 21.69 -32.85
N ASP A 396 37.67 22.66 -33.55
CA ASP A 396 36.97 23.82 -34.10
C ASP A 396 36.92 23.86 -35.63
N ASN A 397 37.62 22.94 -36.30
CA ASN A 397 37.61 22.76 -37.76
C ASN A 397 38.05 24.01 -38.53
N ASP A 398 39.01 24.75 -37.98
CA ASP A 398 39.65 25.87 -38.67
C ASP A 398 40.82 25.43 -39.58
N GLY A 399 41.20 24.16 -39.47
CA GLY A 399 42.20 23.48 -40.28
C GLY A 399 43.59 23.41 -39.65
N ILE A 400 43.72 23.78 -38.38
CA ILE A 400 44.90 23.55 -37.53
C ILE A 400 44.56 22.46 -36.51
N LEU A 401 45.39 21.42 -36.42
CA LEU A 401 45.15 20.33 -35.46
C LEU A 401 45.29 20.85 -34.02
N ASP A 402 44.53 20.33 -33.06
CA ASP A 402 44.54 20.77 -31.65
C ASP A 402 45.94 20.73 -31.04
N SER A 403 46.76 19.77 -31.47
CA SER A 403 48.15 19.62 -31.01
C SER A 403 49.07 20.77 -31.43
N ASP A 404 48.70 21.51 -32.48
CA ASP A 404 49.39 22.67 -33.04
C ASP A 404 48.57 23.97 -32.84
N ASP A 405 47.38 23.92 -32.23
CA ASP A 405 46.50 25.06 -31.97
C ASP A 405 46.56 25.52 -30.50
N ALA A 406 46.75 26.82 -30.28
CA ALA A 406 46.74 27.40 -28.95
C ALA A 406 45.32 27.57 -28.35
N PHE A 407 44.29 27.62 -29.20
CA PHE A 407 42.88 27.72 -28.85
C PHE A 407 42.02 26.67 -29.61
N PRO A 408 42.17 25.37 -29.31
CA PRO A 408 41.52 24.27 -30.06
C PRO A 408 40.00 24.36 -30.21
N PHE A 409 39.32 25.10 -29.32
CA PHE A 409 37.86 25.26 -29.35
C PHE A 409 37.40 26.59 -29.97
N ASN A 410 38.26 27.32 -30.68
CA ASN A 410 37.94 28.66 -31.18
C ASN A 410 38.50 28.97 -32.58
N THR A 411 37.63 28.72 -33.56
CA THR A 411 37.80 29.00 -35.00
C THR A 411 38.41 30.34 -35.44
N ASN A 412 38.53 31.33 -34.55
CA ASN A 412 39.04 32.66 -34.88
C ASN A 412 40.50 32.88 -34.45
N TYR A 413 41.05 32.02 -33.60
CA TYR A 413 42.34 32.23 -32.95
C TYR A 413 43.14 30.94 -32.93
N THR A 414 44.42 31.00 -33.34
CA THR A 414 45.26 29.78 -33.46
C THR A 414 46.61 29.89 -32.74
N ALA A 415 46.97 31.08 -32.22
CA ALA A 415 48.31 31.38 -31.74
C ALA A 415 48.30 32.22 -30.46
N ASP A 416 49.11 31.79 -29.49
CA ASP A 416 49.42 32.41 -28.19
C ASP A 416 50.92 32.20 -27.93
N TYR A 417 51.74 33.16 -28.36
CA TYR A 417 53.17 32.96 -28.46
C TYR A 417 53.88 32.94 -27.09
N ASP A 418 53.39 33.72 -26.11
CA ASP A 418 53.93 33.75 -24.76
C ASP A 418 53.24 32.77 -23.78
N GLY A 419 52.07 32.24 -24.16
CA GLY A 419 51.30 31.28 -23.39
C GLY A 419 50.51 31.91 -22.24
N ASP A 420 50.13 33.18 -22.33
CA ASP A 420 49.38 33.90 -21.30
C ASP A 420 47.85 33.73 -21.40
N GLY A 421 47.37 33.11 -22.48
CA GLY A 421 45.97 32.84 -22.78
C GLY A 421 45.27 33.93 -23.58
N LEU A 422 45.98 34.96 -24.05
CA LEU A 422 45.49 35.95 -25.01
C LEU A 422 45.98 35.59 -26.42
N PRO A 423 45.09 35.57 -27.43
CA PRO A 423 45.52 35.37 -28.81
C PRO A 423 46.44 36.49 -29.29
N ASP A 424 47.53 36.17 -30.01
CA ASP A 424 48.48 37.13 -30.61
C ASP A 424 47.77 38.25 -31.40
N SER A 425 46.63 37.92 -32.03
CA SER A 425 45.86 38.90 -32.82
C SER A 425 45.25 40.04 -32.00
N ILE A 426 45.14 39.88 -30.68
CA ILE A 426 44.59 40.86 -29.74
C ILE A 426 45.52 41.16 -28.55
N ASP A 427 46.58 40.38 -28.36
CA ASP A 427 47.66 40.72 -27.45
C ASP A 427 48.42 41.95 -27.98
N SER A 428 49.10 42.65 -27.07
CA SER A 428 49.82 43.88 -27.33
C SER A 428 51.32 43.77 -27.08
N ASP A 429 51.78 42.60 -26.65
CA ASP A 429 53.16 42.21 -26.31
C ASP A 429 53.29 40.68 -26.46
N ASP A 430 53.21 40.19 -27.70
CA ASP A 430 53.06 38.77 -28.08
C ASP A 430 54.16 37.85 -27.49
N ASP A 431 55.34 38.38 -27.13
CA ASP A 431 56.41 37.60 -26.52
C ASP A 431 56.70 37.94 -25.05
N ASN A 432 56.00 38.94 -24.50
CA ASN A 432 56.03 39.40 -23.12
C ASN A 432 57.42 39.84 -22.64
N ASP A 433 58.24 40.40 -23.52
CA ASP A 433 59.55 40.97 -23.14
C ASP A 433 59.46 42.36 -22.51
N GLY A 434 58.25 42.94 -22.53
CA GLY A 434 57.91 44.23 -21.95
C GLY A 434 57.98 45.38 -22.96
N VAL A 435 58.08 45.08 -24.26
CA VAL A 435 57.96 46.04 -25.36
C VAL A 435 56.76 45.67 -26.21
N ASN A 436 55.78 46.58 -26.27
CA ASN A 436 54.59 46.34 -27.08
C ASN A 436 54.92 46.11 -28.57
N ASP A 437 54.19 45.23 -29.26
CA ASP A 437 54.46 44.83 -30.66
C ASP A 437 54.55 46.00 -31.63
N VAL A 438 53.81 47.08 -31.34
CA VAL A 438 53.81 48.30 -32.17
C VAL A 438 55.15 49.05 -32.13
N ASP A 439 55.92 48.86 -31.07
CA ASP A 439 57.24 49.44 -30.81
C ASP A 439 58.35 48.37 -30.86
N ASP A 440 58.00 47.10 -31.11
CA ASP A 440 58.90 45.96 -31.18
C ASP A 440 59.26 45.59 -32.64
N ALA A 441 60.55 45.42 -32.92
CA ALA A 441 61.03 44.99 -34.23
C ALA A 441 60.89 43.48 -34.48
N PHE A 442 60.82 42.67 -33.42
CA PHE A 442 60.59 41.24 -33.43
C PHE A 442 59.55 40.82 -32.37
N PRO A 443 58.26 41.14 -32.57
CA PRO A 443 57.19 40.90 -31.59
C PRO A 443 57.04 39.45 -31.08
N GLN A 444 57.63 38.48 -31.76
CA GLN A 444 57.60 37.06 -31.40
C GLN A 444 58.98 36.56 -30.99
N ASN A 445 59.82 37.39 -30.38
CA ASN A 445 61.14 36.99 -29.93
C ASN A 445 61.51 37.74 -28.67
N PHE A 446 61.17 37.11 -27.54
CA PHE A 446 61.38 37.60 -26.17
C PHE A 446 62.80 38.12 -25.85
N THR A 447 63.76 37.84 -26.72
CA THR A 447 65.17 38.16 -26.52
C THR A 447 65.70 39.31 -27.36
N GLU A 448 64.92 39.83 -28.31
CA GLU A 448 65.32 40.84 -29.30
C GLU A 448 64.16 41.78 -29.62
N TRP A 449 64.14 43.02 -29.12
CA TRP A 449 63.06 43.97 -29.41
C TRP A 449 63.44 45.10 -30.38
N ARG A 450 64.72 45.18 -30.77
CA ARG A 450 65.27 46.36 -31.46
C ARG A 450 66.18 45.99 -32.62
N ASP A 451 65.89 46.54 -33.79
CA ASP A 451 66.70 46.52 -35.02
C ASP A 451 67.07 47.96 -35.38
N THR A 452 68.33 48.36 -35.17
CA THR A 452 68.74 49.77 -35.30
C THR A 452 69.01 50.17 -36.75
N ASP A 453 69.45 49.27 -37.61
CA ASP A 453 69.76 49.55 -39.02
C ASP A 453 68.69 49.04 -40.01
N GLY A 454 67.75 48.22 -39.53
CA GLY A 454 66.60 47.71 -40.27
C GLY A 454 66.94 46.53 -41.20
N ASP A 455 68.02 45.79 -40.93
CA ASP A 455 68.45 44.67 -41.76
C ASP A 455 67.73 43.34 -41.46
N GLY A 456 66.91 43.31 -40.40
CA GLY A 456 66.16 42.15 -39.94
C GLY A 456 66.90 41.25 -38.96
N VAL A 457 68.04 41.68 -38.42
CA VAL A 457 68.77 41.04 -37.31
C VAL A 457 68.68 41.95 -36.08
N GLY A 458 68.19 41.43 -34.95
CA GLY A 458 68.10 42.22 -33.73
C GLY A 458 69.48 42.58 -33.19
N ASN A 459 69.61 43.77 -32.59
CA ASN A 459 70.90 44.33 -32.14
C ASN A 459 71.67 43.43 -31.16
N LYS A 460 71.03 42.49 -30.47
CA LYS A 460 71.76 41.59 -29.57
C LYS A 460 72.39 40.41 -30.33
N LEU A 461 71.89 40.07 -31.51
CA LEU A 461 72.49 39.10 -32.43
C LEU A 461 73.35 39.75 -33.51
N ASP A 462 73.01 40.96 -33.93
CA ASP A 462 73.76 41.72 -34.92
C ASP A 462 75.17 42.07 -34.40
N ILE A 463 76.11 42.22 -35.34
CA ILE A 463 77.50 42.55 -35.08
C ILE A 463 77.86 43.96 -35.54
N ASP A 464 76.95 44.66 -36.22
CA ASP A 464 77.11 46.00 -36.81
C ASP A 464 75.77 46.77 -36.70
N ASP A 465 75.31 47.01 -35.46
CA ASP A 465 73.94 47.44 -35.14
C ASP A 465 73.47 48.71 -35.90
N ASP A 466 74.37 49.57 -36.37
CA ASP A 466 74.03 50.80 -37.11
C ASP A 466 74.28 50.73 -38.63
N GLY A 467 74.73 49.57 -39.13
CA GLY A 467 74.96 49.29 -40.54
C GLY A 467 75.98 50.21 -41.21
N ASP A 468 76.86 50.88 -40.46
CA ASP A 468 77.85 51.81 -41.02
C ASP A 468 79.11 51.12 -41.57
N GLY A 469 79.23 49.82 -41.34
CA GLY A 469 80.29 48.95 -41.81
C GLY A 469 81.43 48.76 -40.80
N VAL A 470 81.20 49.10 -39.52
CA VAL A 470 82.16 48.95 -38.42
C VAL A 470 81.52 48.16 -37.28
N ILE A 471 81.92 46.89 -37.18
CA ILE A 471 81.38 46.00 -36.15
C ILE A 471 81.43 46.58 -34.72
N ASP A 472 80.41 46.31 -33.90
CA ASP A 472 80.15 47.00 -32.62
C ASP A 472 81.34 46.98 -31.64
N ILE A 473 82.10 45.88 -31.63
CA ILE A 473 83.28 45.73 -30.77
C ILE A 473 84.40 46.72 -31.12
N LEU A 474 84.37 47.27 -32.33
CA LEU A 474 85.29 48.29 -32.84
C LEU A 474 84.64 49.67 -32.98
N ASP A 475 83.32 49.77 -32.83
CA ASP A 475 82.60 51.03 -32.87
C ASP A 475 82.53 51.71 -31.49
N THR A 476 82.74 53.02 -31.48
CA THR A 476 82.61 53.82 -30.25
C THR A 476 81.18 54.22 -29.94
N ARG A 477 80.29 54.12 -30.94
CA ARG A 477 78.85 54.38 -30.88
C ARG A 477 78.11 53.37 -31.77
N PRO A 478 77.97 52.11 -31.33
CA PRO A 478 77.37 51.02 -32.12
C PRO A 478 75.97 51.28 -32.69
N LEU A 479 75.22 52.26 -32.15
CA LEU A 479 73.85 52.54 -32.55
C LEU A 479 73.71 53.84 -33.37
N GLU A 480 74.80 54.49 -33.78
CA GLU A 480 74.75 55.80 -34.46
C GLU A 480 75.62 55.88 -35.72
N PRO A 481 74.99 55.80 -36.92
CA PRO A 481 75.71 55.65 -38.18
C PRO A 481 76.70 56.78 -38.47
N GLY A 482 77.92 56.42 -38.87
CA GLY A 482 78.83 57.29 -39.58
C GLY A 482 79.67 58.22 -38.71
N VAL A 483 79.95 57.86 -37.45
CA VAL A 483 80.77 58.71 -36.58
C VAL A 483 81.78 57.94 -35.73
N ASN A 484 82.86 57.55 -36.39
CA ASN A 484 84.10 57.20 -35.73
C ASN A 484 85.08 58.38 -35.71
N PRO A 485 85.63 58.79 -34.54
CA PRO A 485 86.59 59.88 -34.48
C PRO A 485 87.99 59.37 -34.82
N ILE A 486 88.39 59.32 -36.10
CA ILE A 486 89.81 59.50 -36.44
C ILE A 486 89.99 60.34 -37.71
N PRO A 487 90.60 61.53 -37.58
CA PRO A 487 91.60 61.96 -38.55
C PRO A 487 92.95 62.16 -37.84
N VAL A 488 93.91 61.26 -38.08
CA VAL A 488 95.32 61.59 -37.84
C VAL A 488 95.72 62.63 -38.88
N GLU A 489 95.74 63.91 -38.48
CA GLU A 489 96.26 65.01 -39.29
C GLU A 489 97.76 64.85 -39.57
N ASN A 490 98.13 64.90 -40.85
CA ASN A 490 99.46 65.26 -41.31
C ASN A 490 99.57 66.79 -41.40
N ASN A 491 100.62 67.40 -40.81
CA ASN A 491 101.46 68.35 -41.58
C ASN A 491 102.80 68.77 -40.91
N GLN A 492 103.87 68.31 -41.56
CA GLN A 492 105.16 68.97 -41.83
C GLN A 492 106.06 69.46 -40.69
N GLN A 493 107.13 68.68 -40.44
CA GLN A 493 108.50 69.19 -40.63
C GLN A 493 109.50 68.08 -41.01
N LYS A 494 110.03 68.21 -42.23
CA LYS A 494 111.36 67.79 -42.73
C LYS A 494 111.81 66.32 -42.62
N SER A 495 111.99 65.79 -43.83
CA SER A 495 113.20 65.13 -44.34
C SER A 495 113.26 63.60 -44.33
N SER A 496 113.66 63.11 -45.51
CA SER A 496 114.35 61.86 -45.83
C SER A 496 113.55 60.54 -45.83
N LYS A 497 113.18 60.14 -47.06
CA LYS A 497 113.32 58.79 -47.64
C LYS A 497 113.49 57.61 -46.68
N SER A 498 112.56 56.67 -46.72
CA SER A 498 112.85 55.25 -46.99
C SER A 498 111.59 54.53 -47.44
N ASN A 499 111.72 53.71 -48.47
CA ASN A 499 110.69 52.76 -48.90
C ASN A 499 110.57 51.66 -47.86
N ASP A 500 109.35 51.23 -47.48
CA ASP A 500 109.12 49.82 -47.21
C ASP A 500 107.65 49.41 -47.31
N LYS A 501 107.43 48.22 -47.87
CA LYS A 501 106.12 47.57 -48.04
C LYS A 501 105.79 46.84 -46.74
N GLY A 502 104.68 47.16 -46.10
CA GLY A 502 104.20 46.48 -44.89
C GLY A 502 103.10 45.47 -45.21
N THR A 503 103.45 44.18 -45.21
CA THR A 503 102.53 43.04 -45.11
C THR A 503 102.09 42.88 -43.65
N VAL A 504 100.79 42.72 -43.39
CA VAL A 504 100.24 42.36 -42.07
C VAL A 504 100.32 40.84 -41.89
N SER A 505 100.92 40.40 -40.79
CA SER A 505 101.05 38.98 -40.41
C SER A 505 100.02 38.67 -39.34
N ILE A 506 99.07 37.78 -39.64
CA ILE A 506 98.10 37.25 -38.67
C ILE A 506 98.72 36.02 -38.01
N ASP A 507 98.65 35.94 -36.68
CA ASP A 507 99.20 34.83 -35.91
C ASP A 507 98.34 33.57 -36.11
N THR A 508 98.92 32.54 -36.72
CA THR A 508 98.26 31.27 -37.04
C THR A 508 97.74 30.52 -35.81
N ASN A 509 98.16 30.90 -34.60
CA ASN A 509 97.67 30.31 -33.35
C ASN A 509 96.25 30.76 -32.97
N ILE A 510 95.80 31.94 -33.43
CA ILE A 510 94.45 32.45 -33.15
C ILE A 510 93.40 31.74 -34.02
N ILE A 511 93.74 31.44 -35.28
CA ILE A 511 92.88 30.71 -36.21
C ILE A 511 92.70 29.25 -35.78
N LEU A 512 93.77 28.61 -35.27
CA LEU A 512 93.70 27.25 -34.74
C LEU A 512 92.87 27.14 -33.45
N ALA A 513 92.83 28.16 -32.61
CA ALA A 513 92.01 28.16 -31.40
C ALA A 513 90.50 28.23 -31.71
N LEU A 514 90.09 29.01 -32.71
CA LEU A 514 88.69 29.14 -33.12
C LEU A 514 88.14 27.88 -33.81
N ILE A 515 88.98 27.17 -34.59
CA ILE A 515 88.59 25.90 -35.24
C ILE A 515 88.44 24.75 -34.21
N VAL A 516 89.21 24.77 -33.11
CA VAL A 516 89.12 23.76 -32.05
C VAL A 516 87.89 23.96 -31.16
N ILE A 517 87.42 25.20 -30.94
CA ILE A 517 86.22 25.46 -30.15
C ILE A 517 84.93 25.07 -30.92
N SER A 518 84.88 25.34 -32.22
CA SER A 518 83.75 24.93 -33.09
C SER A 518 83.58 23.40 -33.16
N SER A 519 84.67 22.63 -33.13
CA SER A 519 84.62 21.17 -33.24
C SER A 519 84.28 20.44 -31.93
N ILE A 520 84.42 21.09 -30.77
CA ILE A 520 84.00 20.54 -29.46
C ILE A 520 82.49 20.65 -29.28
N VAL A 521 81.84 21.71 -29.81
CA VAL A 521 80.38 21.91 -29.72
C VAL A 521 79.63 20.88 -30.57
N THR A 522 80.13 20.54 -31.76
CA THR A 522 79.53 19.50 -32.61
C THR A 522 79.65 18.07 -32.05
N PHE A 523 80.66 17.78 -31.22
CA PHE A 523 80.81 16.44 -30.61
C PHE A 523 79.90 16.23 -29.38
N ALA A 524 79.52 17.31 -28.68
CA ALA A 524 78.63 17.25 -27.52
C ALA A 524 77.16 16.97 -27.91
N ILE A 525 76.71 17.50 -29.06
CA ILE A 525 75.34 17.31 -29.56
C ILE A 525 75.14 15.86 -30.07
N VAL A 526 76.14 15.28 -30.74
CA VAL A 526 76.05 13.90 -31.27
C VAL A 526 76.14 12.83 -30.16
N TRP A 527 76.77 13.12 -29.02
CA TRP A 527 76.83 12.16 -27.91
C TRP A 527 75.58 12.16 -27.02
N ARG A 528 74.79 13.25 -27.02
CA ARG A 528 73.52 13.35 -26.29
C ARG A 528 72.37 12.66 -27.03
N ALA A 529 72.38 12.63 -28.36
CA ALA A 529 71.38 11.94 -29.18
C ALA A 529 71.52 10.42 -29.23
N LYS A 530 72.68 9.85 -28.83
CA LYS A 530 72.93 8.40 -28.91
C LYS A 530 72.64 7.64 -27.60
N LYS A 531 72.17 8.33 -26.54
CA LYS A 531 71.88 7.70 -25.24
C LYS A 531 70.38 7.55 -24.92
N SER A 532 69.47 8.04 -25.77
CA SER A 532 68.01 7.89 -25.55
C SER A 532 67.32 6.84 -26.44
N LYS A 533 68.07 6.04 -27.21
CA LYS A 533 67.53 4.87 -27.94
C LYS A 533 68.25 3.59 -27.53
N SER A 534 68.04 3.16 -26.29
CA SER A 534 68.07 1.75 -25.93
C SER A 534 67.43 1.61 -24.56
N ASN A 535 66.14 1.27 -24.52
CA ASN A 535 65.59 0.20 -23.71
C ASN A 535 64.08 0.13 -23.98
N ASP A 536 63.56 -1.08 -23.87
CA ASP A 536 62.16 -1.50 -23.98
C ASP A 536 61.74 -1.77 -25.45
N GLU A 537 61.39 -2.98 -25.88
CA GLU A 537 60.83 -4.13 -25.14
C GLU A 537 60.94 -5.45 -25.93
N ALA A 538 60.51 -6.54 -25.25
CA ALA A 538 59.95 -7.79 -25.77
C ALA A 538 60.77 -9.08 -25.53
N SER A 539 60.37 -9.75 -24.46
CA SER A 539 60.43 -11.20 -24.27
C SER A 539 59.36 -11.92 -25.09
N GLU A 540 59.64 -13.20 -25.35
CA GLU A 540 58.74 -14.30 -25.78
C GLU A 540 58.82 -14.75 -27.24
N GLU A 541 59.46 -15.92 -27.39
CA GLU A 541 59.28 -16.96 -28.42
C GLU A 541 58.36 -18.04 -27.79
N PRO A 542 57.80 -19.07 -28.50
CA PRO A 542 58.07 -19.48 -29.89
C PRO A 542 56.86 -20.07 -30.69
N GLN A 543 57.18 -20.65 -31.87
CA GLN A 543 56.45 -21.69 -32.67
C GLN A 543 55.48 -21.11 -33.73
N THR A 544 55.38 -21.55 -34.99
CA THR A 544 55.80 -22.75 -35.73
C THR A 544 56.05 -22.42 -37.21
N MET A 545 56.92 -23.22 -37.83
CA MET A 545 57.07 -23.38 -39.28
C MET A 545 55.91 -24.20 -39.84
N GLU A 546 55.38 -23.83 -41.01
CA GLU A 546 55.09 -24.83 -42.04
C GLU A 546 55.22 -24.25 -43.45
N VAL A 547 55.80 -25.07 -44.32
CA VAL A 547 56.21 -24.81 -45.70
C VAL A 547 55.24 -25.56 -46.60
N GLU A 548 54.82 -24.94 -47.71
CA GLU A 548 54.11 -25.60 -48.80
C GLU A 548 54.86 -26.87 -49.29
N VAL A 549 54.24 -28.05 -49.13
CA VAL A 549 53.84 -29.04 -50.16
C VAL A 549 53.25 -30.27 -49.47
#